data_AF-A0A7Y5GIY9-F1
#
_entry.id   AF-A0A7Y5GIY9-F1
#
_cell.length_a   1.000
_cell.length_b   1.000
_cell.length_c   1.000
_cell.angle_alpha   90.00
_cell.angle_beta   90.00
_cell.angle_gamma   90.00
#
_symmetry.space_group_name_H-M   'P 1'
#
loop_
_entity.id
_entity.type
_entity.pdbx_description
1 polymer ?
#
loop_
_entity_poly.entity_id
_entity_poly.type
_entity_poly.pdbx_seq_one_letter_code
_entity_poly.pdbx_strand_id
1 'polypeptide(L)' 'AGETLAETEMDQIRRVLAATGGNKSRAAKILGIERKTLYRKLERMGLV' A
#
# COMPACT_ATOMS: atom_id res chain seq x y z
N ALA A 1 -2.99 -22.96 -4.89
CA ALA A 1 -3.71 -21.70 -5.13
C ALA A 1 -2.65 -20.63 -5.29
N GLY A 2 -2.49 -20.06 -6.49
CA GLY A 2 -1.51 -19.01 -6.72
C GLY A 2 -2.08 -17.71 -6.17
N GLU A 3 -1.79 -17.41 -4.90
CA GLU A 3 -1.98 -16.06 -4.38
C GLU A 3 -1.09 -15.15 -5.22
N THR A 4 -1.73 -14.37 -6.09
CA THR A 4 -1.01 -13.53 -7.02
C THR A 4 -0.22 -12.50 -6.23
N LEU A 5 1.06 -12.30 -6.57
CA LEU A 5 1.96 -11.31 -5.93
C LEU A 5 1.30 -9.93 -5.74
N ALA A 6 0.36 -9.59 -6.63
CA ALA A 6 -0.45 -8.38 -6.54
C ALA A 6 -1.31 -8.33 -5.26
N GLU A 7 -2.00 -9.41 -4.90
CA GLU A 7 -2.89 -9.47 -3.73
C GLU A 7 -2.09 -9.34 -2.42
N THR A 8 -0.95 -10.02 -2.32
CA THR A 8 -0.04 -9.91 -1.18
C THR A 8 0.44 -8.48 -1.00
N GLU A 9 0.77 -7.79 -2.10
CA GLU A 9 1.23 -6.41 -2.06
C GLU A 9 0.10 -5.44 -1.62
N MET A 10 -1.14 -5.68 -2.09
CA MET A 10 -2.30 -4.89 -1.65
C MET A 10 -2.56 -5.05 -0.14
N ASP A 11 -2.48 -6.29 0.35
CA ASP A 11 -2.69 -6.58 1.77
C ASP A 11 -1.62 -5.94 2.65
N GLN A 12 -0.36 -5.98 2.21
CA GLN A 12 0.74 -5.26 2.88
C GLN A 12 0.48 -3.76 2.97
N ILE A 13 0.05 -3.14 1.86
CA ILE A 13 -0.26 -1.71 1.82
C ILE A 13 -1.38 -1.37 2.81
N ARG A 14 -2.44 -2.18 2.85
CA ARG A 14 -3.56 -2.00 3.78
C ARG A 14 -3.12 -2.14 5.23
N ARG A 15 -2.34 -3.18 5.56
CA ARG A 15 -1.82 -3.38 6.93
C ARG A 15 -0.96 -2.22 7.39
N VAL A 16 -0.05 -1.75 6.55
CA VAL A 16 0.83 -0.64 6.90
C VAL A 16 0.05 0.67 7.01
N LEU A 17 -0.94 0.91 6.14
CA LEU A 17 -1.82 2.08 6.26
C LEU A 17 -2.63 2.04 7.55
N ALA A 18 -3.20 0.89 7.92
CA ALA A 18 -3.91 0.73 9.18
C ALA A 18 -2.97 0.96 10.39
N ALA A 19 -1.78 0.37 10.37
CA ALA A 19 -0.77 0.53 11.43
C ALA A 19 -0.25 1.97 11.56
N THR A 20 -0.29 2.77 10.48
CA THR A 20 0.12 4.17 10.47
C THR A 20 -1.03 5.16 10.64
N GLY A 21 -2.26 4.67 10.86
CA GLY A 21 -3.46 5.52 10.99
C GLY A 21 -3.82 6.28 9.71
N GLY A 22 -3.58 5.68 8.55
CA GLY A 22 -3.82 6.30 7.24
C GLY A 22 -2.73 7.29 6.80
N ASN A 23 -1.60 7.38 7.52
CA ASN A 23 -0.51 8.26 7.15
C ASN A 23 0.29 7.69 5.97
N LYS A 24 -0.13 8.09 4.76
CA LYS A 24 0.46 7.64 3.47
C LYS A 24 1.97 7.89 3.38
N SER A 25 2.48 8.98 3.97
CA SER A 25 3.91 9.28 3.98
C SER A 25 4.71 8.31 4.85
N ARG A 26 4.19 7.96 6.04
CA ARG A 26 4.82 6.95 6.90
C ARG A 26 4.67 5.55 6.28
N ALA A 27 3.52 5.25 5.70
CA ALA A 27 3.29 3.97 5.04
C ALA A 27 4.26 3.74 3.88
N ALA A 28 4.48 4.75 3.03
CA ALA A 28 5.45 4.68 1.93
C ALA A 28 6.88 4.41 2.43
N LYS A 29 7.30 5.08 3.53
CA LYS A 29 8.60 4.84 4.16
C LYS A 29 8.75 3.41 4.69
N ILE A 30 7.71 2.88 5.35
CA ILE A 30 7.72 1.50 5.89
C ILE A 30 7.74 0.46 4.76
N LEU A 31 7.00 0.72 3.68
CA LEU A 31 6.96 -0.13 2.49
C LEU A 31 8.22 0.01 1.62
N GLY A 32 9.13 0.94 1.92
CA GLY A 32 10.35 1.17 1.13
C GLY A 32 10.08 1.73 -0.27
N ILE A 33 8.93 2.35 -0.49
CA ILE A 33 8.53 2.90 -1.80
C ILE A 33 8.36 4.41 -1.74
N GLU A 34 8.48 5.07 -2.89
CA GLU A 34 8.13 6.49 -2.99
C GLU A 34 6.65 6.73 -2.71
N ARG A 35 6.33 7.88 -2.11
CA ARG A 35 4.94 8.31 -1.86
C ARG A 35 4.10 8.31 -3.14
N LYS A 36 4.66 8.72 -4.28
CA LYS A 36 3.96 8.71 -5.59
C LYS A 36 3.58 7.29 -6.02
N THR A 37 4.43 6.31 -5.71
CA THR A 37 4.21 4.91 -6.05
C THR A 37 3.10 4.34 -5.18
N LEU A 38 3.10 4.65 -3.88
CA LEU A 38 1.99 4.31 -3.00
C LEU A 38 0.68 4.94 -3.50
N TYR A 39 0.70 6.20 -3.93
CA TYR A 39 -0.48 6.89 -4.45
C TYR A 39 -1.05 6.19 -5.70
N ARG A 40 -0.21 5.91 -6.70
CA ARG A 40 -0.61 5.16 -7.90
C ARG A 40 -1.18 3.78 -7.58
N LYS A 41 -0.63 3.09 -6.59
CA LYS A 41 -1.14 1.79 -6.14
C LYS A 41 -2.51 1.94 -5.46
N LEU A 42 -2.71 2.99 -4.67
CA LEU A 42 -4.00 3.30 -4.05
C LEU A 42 -5.07 3.70 -5.08
N GLU A 43 -4.71 4.47 -6.10
CA GLU A 43 -5.58 4.82 -7.23
C GLU A 43 -6.01 3.56 -7.99
N ARG A 44 -5.08 2.64 -8.28
CA ARG A 44 -5.42 1.35 -8.90
C ARG A 44 -6.32 0.48 -8.03
N MET A 45 -6.27 0.64 -6.71
CA MET A 45 -7.15 -0.05 -5.76
C MET A 45 -8.51 0.63 -5.58
N GLY A 46 -8.71 1.83 -6.14
CA GLY A 46 -9.93 2.64 -5.93
C GLY A 46 -10.10 3.15 -4.49
N LEU A 47 -8.99 3.29 -3.75
CA LEU A 47 -9.00 3.76 -2.35
C LEU A 47 -8.84 5.29 -2.23
N VAL A 48 -8.54 5.98 -3.33
CA VAL A 48 -8.39 7.44 -3.44
C VAL A 48 -8.89 7.92 -4.79
#